data_AF-A0AA91GP46-F1
#
_entry.id   AF-A0AA91GP46-F1
#
_cell.length_a   1.000
_cell.length_b   1.000
_cell.length_c   1.000
_cell.angle_alpha   90.00
_cell.angle_beta   90.00
_cell.angle_gamma   90.00
#
_symmetry.space_group_name_H-M   'P 1'
#
loop_
_entity.id
_entity.type
_entity.pdbx_description
1 polymer ?
#
loop_
_entity_poly.entity_id
_entity_poly.type
_entity_poly.pdbx_seq_one_letter_code
_entity_poly.pdbx_strand_id
1 'polypeptide(L)'
;DNTVKLWDTSTGKQIKTLKGHTNSVNGVSFSPDGKMLASASGDNTVKLWDTSTGNQIKTLKGHTNSVNGVSFSPDGKMLASASGDNTVKLWDTSTGKQIKTLTGHTGLVNGVSFSPDGKMLATASRDNTVRLWRWDSDYLLREGCDFIREYFNTNPPEDESDRHMCDGIGSAK
;
A
#
# COMPACT_ATOMS: atom_id res chain seq x y z
N ASP A 1 -7.90 22.99 -3.93
CA ASP A 1 -9.16 23.12 -4.69
C ASP A 1 -9.85 21.76 -4.92
N ASN A 2 -9.49 20.72 -4.16
CA ASN A 2 -10.03 19.35 -4.24
C ASN A 2 -9.80 18.65 -5.60
N THR A 3 -8.92 19.17 -6.45
CA THR A 3 -8.63 18.57 -7.77
C THR A 3 -7.20 18.07 -7.87
N VAL A 4 -6.97 17.15 -8.79
CA VAL A 4 -5.63 16.82 -9.29
C VAL A 4 -5.48 17.42 -10.67
N LYS A 5 -4.32 17.98 -10.98
CA LYS A 5 -4.02 18.56 -12.30
C LYS A 5 -2.83 17.85 -12.92
N LEU A 6 -2.98 17.43 -14.16
CA LEU A 6 -1.89 16.88 -14.97
C LEU A 6 -1.31 17.98 -15.83
N TRP A 7 0.01 18.01 -15.92
CA TRP A 7 0.77 19.05 -16.62
C TRP A 7 1.77 18.40 -17.56
N ASP A 8 1.94 19.02 -18.72
CA ASP A 8 3.01 18.68 -19.63
C ASP A 8 4.30 19.33 -19.11
N THR A 9 5.32 18.51 -18.84
CA THR A 9 6.57 18.99 -18.24
C THR A 9 7.45 19.76 -19.22
N SER A 10 7.27 19.56 -20.53
CA SER A 10 8.05 20.23 -21.57
C SER A 10 7.52 21.64 -21.88
N THR A 11 6.20 21.81 -21.83
CA THR A 11 5.51 23.07 -22.18
C THR A 11 4.98 23.84 -20.97
N GLY A 12 4.90 23.20 -19.80
CA GLY A 12 4.28 23.77 -18.60
C GLY A 12 2.77 23.97 -18.71
N LYS A 13 2.12 23.39 -19.74
CA LYS A 13 0.67 23.54 -19.95
C LYS A 13 -0.11 22.49 -19.17
N GLN A 14 -1.22 22.90 -18.58
CA GLN A 14 -2.15 21.97 -17.94
C GLN A 14 -2.82 21.09 -19.01
N ILE A 15 -2.67 19.78 -18.91
CA ILE A 15 -3.27 18.78 -19.81
C ILE A 15 -4.70 18.46 -19.35
N LYS A 16 -4.90 18.18 -18.06
CA LYS A 16 -6.19 17.76 -17.49
C LYS A 16 -6.39 18.29 -16.07
N THR A 17 -7.66 18.41 -15.67
CA THR A 17 -8.07 18.56 -14.26
C THR A 17 -8.97 17.39 -13.91
N LEU A 18 -8.53 16.56 -12.97
CA LEU A 18 -9.26 15.41 -12.45
C LEU A 18 -10.09 15.86 -11.25
N LYS A 19 -11.42 15.79 -11.39
CA LYS A 19 -12.39 16.21 -10.37
C LYS A 19 -13.08 14.99 -9.78
N GLY A 20 -13.31 14.98 -8.47
CA GLY A 20 -14.08 13.93 -7.82
C GLY A 20 -13.84 13.76 -6.32
N HIS A 21 -12.73 14.29 -5.79
CA HIS A 21 -12.56 14.41 -4.34
C HIS A 21 -13.45 15.51 -3.78
N THR A 22 -13.94 15.32 -2.56
CA THR A 22 -14.82 16.29 -1.87
C THR A 22 -14.07 17.12 -0.83
N ASN A 23 -12.79 16.83 -0.63
CA ASN A 23 -11.88 17.56 0.26
C ASN A 23 -10.49 17.67 -0.37
N SER A 24 -9.55 18.30 0.35
CA SER A 24 -8.17 18.53 -0.08
C SER A 24 -7.48 17.24 -0.51
N VAL A 25 -6.77 17.29 -1.63
CA VAL A 25 -5.89 16.22 -2.08
C VAL A 25 -4.52 16.44 -1.44
N ASN A 26 -4.10 15.49 -0.61
CA ASN A 26 -2.89 15.60 0.22
C ASN A 26 -1.67 14.95 -0.44
N GLY A 27 -1.88 13.97 -1.32
CA GLY A 27 -0.79 13.27 -1.99
C GLY A 27 -1.23 12.67 -3.32
N VAL A 28 -0.28 12.50 -4.23
CA VAL A 28 -0.47 11.84 -5.53
C VAL A 28 0.71 10.92 -5.84
N SER A 29 0.46 9.86 -6.59
CA SER A 29 1.50 8.95 -7.10
C SER A 29 1.13 8.46 -8.48
N PHE A 30 2.05 8.50 -9.43
CA PHE A 30 1.90 7.74 -10.66
C PHE A 30 2.16 6.26 -10.39
N SER A 31 1.47 5.41 -11.14
CA SER A 31 1.87 4.01 -11.34
C SER A 31 3.18 3.94 -12.14
N PRO A 32 3.96 2.87 -12.00
CA PRO A 32 5.26 2.74 -12.68
C PRO A 32 5.18 2.79 -14.21
N ASP A 33 4.08 2.32 -14.80
CA ASP A 33 3.85 2.38 -16.25
C ASP A 33 3.21 3.71 -16.70
N GLY A 34 2.91 4.61 -15.76
CA GLY A 34 2.31 5.92 -16.00
C GLY A 34 0.84 5.89 -16.45
N LYS A 35 0.19 4.73 -16.56
CA LYS A 35 -1.20 4.63 -17.06
C LYS A 35 -2.24 4.99 -16.00
N MET A 36 -1.88 4.80 -14.73
CA MET A 36 -2.71 5.16 -13.59
C MET A 36 -2.05 6.25 -12.74
N LEU A 37 -2.88 7.10 -12.16
CA LEU A 37 -2.52 8.00 -11.07
C LEU A 37 -3.37 7.65 -9.85
N ALA A 38 -2.79 7.68 -8.67
CA ALA A 38 -3.49 7.58 -7.40
C ALA A 38 -3.48 8.94 -6.70
N SER A 39 -4.56 9.27 -6.00
CA SER A 39 -4.66 10.47 -5.17
C SER A 39 -5.22 10.15 -3.79
N ALA A 40 -4.58 10.67 -2.75
CA ALA A 40 -4.98 10.58 -1.35
C ALA A 40 -5.64 11.88 -0.91
N SER A 41 -6.73 11.80 -0.14
CA SER A 41 -7.56 12.97 0.19
C SER A 41 -8.03 13.00 1.64
N GLY A 42 -8.30 14.21 2.11
CA GLY A 42 -9.00 14.50 3.36
C GLY A 42 -10.48 14.12 3.36
N ASP A 43 -11.00 13.52 2.28
CA ASP A 43 -12.32 12.87 2.25
C ASP A 43 -12.26 11.39 2.67
N ASN A 44 -11.14 10.96 3.23
CA ASN A 44 -10.85 9.62 3.73
C ASN A 44 -10.77 8.55 2.64
N THR A 45 -10.67 8.95 1.37
CA THR A 45 -10.57 8.03 0.23
C THR A 45 -9.26 8.16 -0.52
N VAL A 46 -8.91 7.08 -1.22
CA VAL A 46 -7.95 7.12 -2.32
C VAL A 46 -8.72 6.95 -3.62
N LYS A 47 -8.37 7.70 -4.66
CA LYS A 47 -8.93 7.51 -6.00
C LYS A 47 -7.86 7.09 -6.98
N LEU A 48 -8.23 6.18 -7.87
CA LEU A 48 -7.40 5.76 -9.01
C LEU A 48 -7.98 6.37 -10.28
N TRP A 49 -7.11 6.91 -11.11
CA TRP A 49 -7.46 7.63 -12.33
C TRP A 49 -6.69 7.05 -13.50
N ASP A 50 -7.35 6.98 -14.65
CA ASP A 50 -6.69 6.70 -15.91
C ASP A 50 -6.04 8.00 -16.41
N THR A 51 -4.73 8.01 -16.63
CA THR A 51 -3.99 9.23 -16.97
C THR A 51 -4.28 9.71 -18.39
N SER A 52 -4.61 8.79 -19.30
CA SER A 52 -4.88 9.07 -20.71
C SER A 52 -6.24 9.74 -20.92
N THR A 53 -7.27 9.23 -20.24
CA THR A 53 -8.65 9.72 -20.34
C THR A 53 -8.92 10.80 -19.29
N GLY A 54 -8.32 10.69 -18.11
CA GLY A 54 -8.65 11.51 -16.94
C GLY A 54 -9.84 10.99 -16.15
N ASN A 55 -10.38 9.82 -16.52
CA ASN A 55 -11.54 9.24 -15.85
C ASN A 55 -11.13 8.59 -14.53
N GLN A 56 -12.01 8.68 -13.53
CA GLN A 56 -11.86 7.92 -12.30
C GLN A 56 -12.13 6.44 -12.58
N ILE A 57 -11.15 5.58 -12.29
CA ILE A 57 -11.26 4.12 -12.40
C ILE A 57 -11.90 3.55 -11.13
N LYS A 58 -11.41 3.96 -9.95
CA LYS A 58 -11.86 3.43 -8.66
C LYS A 58 -11.84 4.48 -7.56
N THR A 59 -12.67 4.27 -6.54
CA THR A 59 -12.56 4.91 -5.22
C THR A 59 -12.33 3.84 -4.18
N LEU A 60 -11.18 3.88 -3.51
CA LEU A 60 -10.80 2.97 -2.44
C LEU A 60 -11.26 3.58 -1.12
N LYS A 61 -12.18 2.88 -0.45
CA LYS A 61 -12.78 3.28 0.84
C LYS A 61 -12.34 2.32 1.93
N GLY A 62 -12.08 2.83 3.12
CA GLY A 62 -11.77 2.00 4.28
C GLY A 62 -10.97 2.71 5.37
N HIS A 63 -10.30 3.82 5.06
CA HIS A 63 -9.74 4.72 6.07
C HIS A 63 -10.87 5.48 6.77
N THR A 64 -10.70 5.74 8.07
CA THR A 64 -11.69 6.45 8.90
C THR A 64 -11.32 7.91 9.14
N ASN A 65 -10.18 8.35 8.62
CA ASN A 65 -9.69 9.71 8.68
C ASN A 65 -8.91 10.06 7.40
N SER A 66 -8.44 11.30 7.29
CA SER A 66 -7.75 11.85 6.13
C SER A 66 -6.63 10.93 5.64
N VAL A 67 -6.63 10.63 4.34
CA VAL A 67 -5.52 9.95 3.70
C VAL A 67 -4.48 11.00 3.33
N ASN A 68 -3.29 10.88 3.92
CA ASN A 68 -2.24 11.90 3.85
C ASN A 68 -1.20 11.59 2.76
N GLY A 69 -1.01 10.31 2.44
CA GLY A 69 -0.03 9.88 1.45
C GLY A 69 -0.44 8.60 0.72
N VAL A 70 0.11 8.42 -0.48
CA VAL A 70 -0.12 7.25 -1.32
C VAL A 70 1.16 6.91 -2.09
N SER A 71 1.45 5.62 -2.27
CA SER A 71 2.58 5.14 -3.06
C SER A 71 2.19 3.87 -3.82
N PHE A 72 2.50 3.80 -5.11
CA PHE A 72 2.44 2.54 -5.86
C PHE A 72 3.63 1.65 -5.52
N SER A 73 3.43 0.34 -5.58
CA SER A 73 4.53 -0.63 -5.63
C SER A 73 5.26 -0.52 -6.97
N PRO A 74 6.55 -0.90 -7.04
CA PRO A 74 7.34 -0.83 -8.28
C PRO A 74 6.80 -1.69 -9.43
N ASP A 75 6.04 -2.74 -9.13
CA ASP A 75 5.35 -3.58 -10.12
C ASP A 75 3.94 -3.07 -10.47
N GLY A 76 3.46 -2.02 -9.80
CA GLY A 76 2.14 -1.40 -10.01
C GLY A 76 0.94 -2.22 -9.53
N LYS A 77 1.15 -3.42 -8.98
CA LYS A 77 0.05 -4.32 -8.56
C LYS A 77 -0.57 -3.91 -7.22
N MET A 78 0.19 -3.17 -6.42
CA MET A 78 -0.24 -2.74 -5.11
C MET A 78 -0.12 -1.24 -4.93
N LEU A 79 -0.97 -0.74 -4.03
CA LEU A 79 -0.97 0.63 -3.58
C LEU A 79 -0.92 0.63 -2.06
N ALA A 80 -0.12 1.51 -1.48
CA ALA A 80 -0.11 1.76 -0.05
C ALA A 80 -0.65 3.16 0.22
N SER A 81 -1.47 3.30 1.27
CA SER A 81 -2.00 4.59 1.71
C SER A 81 -1.78 4.81 3.20
N ALA A 82 -1.27 6.00 3.54
CA ALA A 82 -1.05 6.44 4.93
C ALA A 82 -2.15 7.39 5.37
N SER A 83 -2.64 7.23 6.61
CA SER A 83 -3.82 7.95 7.09
C SER A 83 -3.66 8.53 8.49
N GLY A 84 -4.47 9.55 8.76
CA GLY A 84 -4.71 10.10 10.08
C GLY A 84 -5.51 9.20 11.02
N ASP A 85 -5.87 7.98 10.59
CA ASP A 85 -6.42 6.95 11.48
C ASP A 85 -5.32 6.07 12.10
N ASN A 86 -4.06 6.51 12.00
CA ASN A 86 -2.85 5.85 12.50
C ASN A 86 -2.52 4.52 11.80
N THR A 87 -3.19 4.20 10.69
CA THR A 87 -2.95 2.96 9.93
C THR A 87 -2.35 3.24 8.56
N VAL A 88 -1.76 2.18 8.01
CA VAL A 88 -1.43 2.10 6.58
C VAL A 88 -2.23 0.96 5.96
N LYS A 89 -2.83 1.19 4.80
CA LYS A 89 -3.59 0.16 4.08
C LYS A 89 -2.91 -0.19 2.77
N LEU A 90 -2.88 -1.48 2.47
CA LEU A 90 -2.44 -2.04 1.21
C LEU A 90 -3.65 -2.44 0.38
N TRP A 91 -3.63 -2.09 -0.90
CA TRP A 91 -4.73 -2.30 -1.83
C TRP A 91 -4.22 -3.02 -3.07
N ASP A 92 -5.05 -3.92 -3.59
CA ASP A 92 -4.86 -4.48 -4.93
C ASP A 92 -5.35 -3.45 -5.95
N THR A 93 -4.49 -3.03 -6.88
CA THR A 93 -4.81 -1.94 -7.82
C THR A 93 -5.84 -2.37 -8.88
N SER A 94 -5.83 -3.65 -9.25
CA SER A 94 -6.70 -4.22 -10.29
C SER A 94 -8.15 -4.36 -9.80
N THR A 95 -8.33 -4.86 -8.58
CA THR A 95 -9.64 -5.11 -7.97
C THR A 95 -10.13 -3.90 -7.18
N GLY A 96 -9.21 -3.15 -6.57
CA GLY A 96 -9.50 -2.08 -5.61
C GLY A 96 -9.82 -2.61 -4.20
N LYS A 97 -9.61 -3.90 -3.95
CA LYS A 97 -9.86 -4.48 -2.63
C LYS A 97 -8.69 -4.19 -1.69
N GLN A 98 -9.01 -3.98 -0.41
CA GLN A 98 -8.01 -3.91 0.64
C GLN A 98 -7.39 -5.30 0.83
N ILE A 99 -6.06 -5.40 0.75
CA ILE A 99 -5.29 -6.61 1.01
C ILE A 99 -5.00 -6.72 2.52
N LYS A 100 -4.49 -5.63 3.12
CA LYS A 100 -4.03 -5.65 4.52
C LYS A 100 -4.14 -4.26 5.14
N THR A 101 -4.33 -4.22 6.45
CA THR A 101 -4.13 -3.02 7.28
C THR A 101 -2.91 -3.25 8.16
N LEU A 102 -1.96 -2.34 8.11
CA LEU A 102 -0.76 -2.32 8.95
C LEU A 102 -1.05 -1.39 10.14
N THR A 103 -0.98 -1.96 11.33
CA THR A 103 -1.22 -1.29 12.62
C THR A 103 0.07 -1.27 13.43
N GLY A 104 0.22 -0.26 14.30
CA GLY A 104 1.37 -0.15 15.19
C GLY A 104 1.83 1.28 15.41
N HIS A 105 1.56 2.19 14.48
CA HIS A 105 1.73 3.62 14.74
C HIS A 105 0.68 4.11 15.75
N THR A 106 1.09 5.02 16.64
CA THR A 106 0.22 5.61 17.68
C THR A 106 -0.18 7.04 17.37
N GLY A 107 0.30 7.60 16.25
CA GLY A 107 -0.05 8.90 15.72
C GLY A 107 -0.31 8.87 14.22
N LEU A 108 -0.76 10.01 13.68
CA LEU A 108 -1.13 10.16 12.27
C LEU A 108 0.02 9.72 11.37
N VAL A 109 -0.24 8.83 10.41
CA VAL A 109 0.75 8.47 9.40
C VAL A 109 0.71 9.51 8.30
N ASN A 110 1.81 10.23 8.12
CA ASN A 110 1.90 11.33 7.15
C ASN A 110 2.46 10.88 5.80
N GLY A 111 3.29 9.84 5.79
CA GLY A 111 4.00 9.40 4.60
C GLY A 111 4.10 7.88 4.50
N VAL A 112 4.15 7.41 3.26
CA VAL A 112 4.31 6.00 2.90
C VAL A 112 5.10 5.90 1.61
N SER A 113 6.03 4.94 1.52
CA SER A 113 6.84 4.72 0.33
C SER A 113 7.24 3.25 0.20
N PHE A 114 7.05 2.67 -0.98
CA PHE A 114 7.63 1.36 -1.29
C PHE A 114 9.11 1.49 -1.59
N SER A 115 9.90 0.50 -1.17
CA SER A 115 11.27 0.35 -1.63
C SER A 115 11.31 0.06 -3.14
N PRO A 116 12.39 0.42 -3.86
CA PRO A 116 12.50 0.17 -5.31
C PRO A 116 12.40 -1.31 -5.71
N ASP A 117 12.79 -2.23 -4.82
CA ASP A 117 12.66 -3.68 -5.03
C ASP A 117 11.27 -4.21 -4.67
N GLY A 118 10.39 -3.37 -4.13
CA GLY A 118 9.03 -3.70 -3.72
C GLY A 118 8.92 -4.54 -2.45
N LYS A 119 10.04 -4.93 -1.80
CA LYS A 119 10.02 -5.88 -0.67
C LYS A 119 9.69 -5.22 0.67
N MET A 120 9.89 -3.91 0.75
CA MET A 120 9.70 -3.14 1.97
C MET A 120 8.78 -1.95 1.73
N LEU A 121 8.15 -1.53 2.82
CA LEU A 121 7.42 -0.28 2.91
C LEU A 121 8.01 0.54 4.06
N ALA A 122 8.28 1.82 3.83
CA ALA A 122 8.63 2.78 4.87
C ALA A 122 7.42 3.67 5.18
N THR A 123 7.12 3.87 6.46
CA THR A 123 6.02 4.73 6.91
C THR A 123 6.52 5.71 7.96
N ALA A 124 6.08 6.96 7.87
CA ALA A 124 6.48 8.03 8.78
C ALA A 124 5.27 8.62 9.49
N SER A 125 5.35 8.78 10.82
CA SER A 125 4.21 9.14 11.66
C SER A 125 4.51 10.28 12.63
N ARG A 126 3.44 10.94 13.09
CA ARG A 126 3.47 11.92 14.20
C ARG A 126 3.79 11.31 15.57
N ASP A 127 3.92 9.98 15.67
CA ASP A 127 4.45 9.33 16.87
C ASP A 127 5.99 9.40 16.99
N ASN A 128 6.64 10.22 16.15
CA ASN A 128 8.09 10.40 16.07
C ASN A 128 8.85 9.14 15.61
N THR A 129 8.19 8.21 14.92
CA THR A 129 8.83 7.00 14.40
C THR A 129 8.73 6.88 12.87
N VAL A 130 9.74 6.22 12.30
CA VAL A 130 9.68 5.59 10.99
C VAL A 130 9.60 4.08 11.21
N ARG A 131 8.65 3.41 10.56
CA ARG A 131 8.54 1.95 10.58
C ARG A 131 8.85 1.38 9.21
N LEU A 132 9.58 0.27 9.21
CA LEU A 132 9.84 -0.54 8.02
C LEU A 132 8.99 -1.81 8.11
N TRP A 133 8.27 -2.10 7.04
CA TRP A 133 7.40 -3.26 6.95
C TRP A 133 7.90 -4.14 5.82
N ARG A 134 8.24 -5.39 6.14
CA ARG A 134 8.48 -6.41 5.12
C ARG A 134 7.14 -7.01 4.73
N TRP A 135 6.91 -7.13 3.44
CA TRP A 135 5.68 -7.74 2.93
C TRP A 135 5.94 -8.66 1.73
N ASP A 136 7.21 -8.95 1.42
CA ASP A 136 7.59 -9.83 0.34
C ASP A 136 7.09 -11.27 0.58
N SER A 137 6.73 -11.96 -0.51
CA SER A 137 6.20 -13.33 -0.45
C SER A 137 7.17 -14.29 0.25
N ASP A 138 8.48 -14.12 0.06
CA ASP A 138 9.47 -14.96 0.73
C ASP A 138 9.43 -14.77 2.24
N TYR A 139 9.30 -13.53 2.72
CA TYR A 139 9.15 -13.24 4.14
C TYR A 139 7.85 -13.85 4.71
N LEU A 140 6.72 -13.70 4.01
CA LEU A 140 5.46 -14.29 4.46
C LEU A 140 5.47 -15.82 4.47
N LEU A 141 6.13 -16.44 3.48
CA LEU A 141 6.36 -17.89 3.44
C LEU A 141 7.22 -18.34 4.61
N ARG A 142 8.30 -17.60 4.93
CA ARG A 142 9.17 -17.92 6.06
C ARG A 142 8.46 -17.78 7.40
N GLU A 143 7.70 -16.70 7.62
CA GLU A 143 6.87 -16.51 8.81
C GLU A 143 5.83 -17.63 8.97
N GLY A 144 5.15 -17.98 7.88
CA GLY A 144 4.21 -19.10 7.89
C GLY A 144 4.89 -20.43 8.22
N CYS A 145 6.09 -20.65 7.68
CA CYS A 145 6.88 -21.84 7.98
C CYS A 145 7.44 -21.88 9.39
N ASP A 146 7.85 -20.75 9.95
CA ASP A 146 8.29 -20.66 11.35
C ASP A 146 7.12 -20.96 12.28
N PHE A 147 5.92 -20.44 11.99
CA PHE A 147 4.71 -20.78 12.73
C PHE A 147 4.41 -22.29 12.67
N ILE A 148 4.46 -22.91 11.48
CA ILE A 148 4.20 -24.35 11.32
C ILE A 148 5.21 -25.18 12.13
N ARG A 149 6.51 -24.84 12.07
CA ARG A 149 7.56 -25.51 12.85
C ARG A 149 7.32 -25.39 14.35
N GLU A 150 6.96 -24.19 14.83
CA GLU A 150 6.65 -23.97 16.24
C GLU A 150 5.41 -24.74 16.70
N TYR A 151 4.35 -24.75 15.89
CA TYR A 151 3.12 -25.49 16.17
C TYR A 151 3.39 -26.99 16.33
N PHE A 152 4.20 -27.58 15.45
CA PHE A 152 4.56 -28.99 15.49
C PHE A 152 5.46 -29.40 16.66
N ASN A 153 6.10 -28.45 17.36
CA ASN A 153 6.82 -28.76 18.60
C ASN A 153 5.90 -29.27 19.71
N THR A 154 4.63 -28.86 19.71
CA THR A 154 3.63 -29.26 20.72
C THR A 154 2.47 -30.07 20.16
N ASN A 155 2.32 -30.12 18.83
CA ASN A 155 1.26 -30.84 18.15
C ASN A 155 1.84 -31.65 16.98
N PRO A 156 2.31 -32.89 17.19
CA PRO A 156 2.87 -33.71 16.12
C PRO A 156 1.86 -33.89 14.98
N PRO A 157 2.27 -33.76 13.70
CA PRO A 157 1.34 -33.94 12.58
C PRO A 157 0.87 -35.39 12.45
N GLU A 158 -0.32 -35.57 11.88
CA GLU A 158 -0.91 -36.89 11.62
C GLU A 158 -0.23 -37.59 10.43
N ASP A 159 0.20 -36.81 9.42
CA ASP A 159 0.98 -37.29 8.27
C ASP A 159 2.44 -36.84 8.39
N GLU A 160 3.39 -37.77 8.24
CA GLU A 160 4.82 -37.46 8.34
C GLU A 160 5.28 -36.50 7.23
N SER A 161 4.60 -36.49 6.08
CA SER A 161 4.91 -35.56 4.98
C SER A 161 4.66 -34.09 5.35
N ASP A 162 3.76 -33.80 6.30
CA ASP A 162 3.47 -32.44 6.77
C ASP A 162 4.70 -31.82 7.46
N ARG A 163 5.57 -32.63 8.07
CA ARG A 163 6.84 -32.16 8.68
C ARG A 163 7.79 -31.55 7.66
N HIS A 164 7.65 -31.94 6.40
CA HIS A 164 8.52 -31.56 5.30
C HIS A 164 7.96 -30.42 4.44
N MET A 165 6.75 -29.89 4.74
CA MET A 165 6.12 -28.82 3.95
C MET A 165 6.97 -27.55 3.83
N CYS A 166 7.86 -27.31 4.79
CA CYS A 166 8.71 -26.13 4.85
C CYS A 166 10.18 -26.42 4.59
N ASP A 167 10.50 -27.60 4.03
CA ASP A 167 11.86 -27.94 3.64
C ASP A 167 12.35 -27.02 2.52
N GLY A 168 13.60 -26.55 2.64
CA GLY A 168 14.19 -25.59 1.70
C GLY A 168 13.78 -24.13 1.90
N ILE A 169 12.81 -23.84 2.78
CA ILE A 169 12.44 -22.46 3.17
C ILE A 169 13.23 -22.08 4.44
N GLY A 170 14.00 -20.99 4.43
CA GLY A 170 14.74 -20.54 5.62
C GLY A 170 13.81 -20.06 6.76
N SER A 171 14.37 -19.63 7.89
CA SER A 171 13.59 -18.89 8.90
C SER A 171 13.46 -17.40 8.51
N ALA A 172 12.41 -16.76 8.99
CA ALA A 172 12.39 -15.31 9.10
C ALA A 172 13.45 -14.89 10.14
N LYS A 173 14.11 -13.76 9.89
CA LYS A 173 15.04 -13.09 10.82
C LYS A 173 14.62 -11.64 10.91
#